data_AF-A0A964A5I0-F1
#
_entry.id   AF-A0A964A5I0-F1
#
_cell.length_a   1.000
_cell.length_b   1.000
_cell.length_c   1.000
_cell.angle_alpha   90.00
_cell.angle_beta   90.00
_cell.angle_gamma   90.00
#
_symmetry.space_group_name_H-M   'P 1'
#
loop_
_entity.id
_entity.type
_entity.pdbx_description
1 polymer ?
#
loop_
_entity_poly.entity_id
_entity_poly.type
_entity_poly.pdbx_seq_one_letter_code
_entity_poly.pdbx_strand_id
1 'polypeptide(L)'
;MKRILLSLLLVAGTQVGAFAQGESDCFTKWAVLFEKRGAEPVPDGEYENAIISIRKILYDEETGLTETIINCYAGKAVVEGSKVTGMFLRLVDNSYEKIERDYKYNIDAVVENGISKTRVTKTNELINVIFPDKLKPKKQAYQEAPPPPQFSDEE
;
A
#
# COMPACT_ATOMS: atom_id res chain seq x y z
N MET A 1 23.04 -7.73 56.80
CA MET A 1 23.09 -6.25 56.91
C MET A 1 24.34 -5.72 56.21
N LYS A 2 24.21 -5.18 55.01
CA LYS A 2 24.74 -3.86 54.59
C LYS A 2 24.34 -3.64 53.14
N ARG A 3 23.48 -2.64 52.96
CA ARG A 3 22.99 -2.14 51.69
C ARG A 3 24.14 -1.36 51.04
N ILE A 4 24.46 -1.66 49.79
CA ILE A 4 25.17 -0.72 48.92
C ILE A 4 24.18 -0.37 47.81
N LEU A 5 23.59 0.81 47.98
CA LEU A 5 22.93 1.61 46.94
C LEU A 5 24.01 2.09 45.97
N LEU A 6 23.70 2.12 44.67
CA LEU A 6 24.26 2.91 43.55
C LEU A 6 24.01 2.07 42.28
N SER A 7 23.38 2.50 41.18
CA SER A 7 23.03 3.82 40.68
C SER A 7 21.94 3.64 39.63
N LEU A 8 20.85 4.41 39.72
CA LEU A 8 19.80 4.45 38.71
C LEU A 8 20.26 5.39 37.58
N LEU A 9 20.86 4.86 36.51
CA LEU A 9 21.09 5.63 35.29
C LEU A 9 19.84 5.55 34.41
N LEU A 10 19.08 6.65 34.43
CA LEU A 10 18.05 6.96 33.45
C LEU A 10 18.75 7.26 32.12
N VAL A 11 18.63 6.38 31.13
CA VAL A 11 18.75 6.77 29.72
C VAL A 11 17.41 6.47 29.07
N ALA A 12 16.65 7.54 28.90
CA ALA A 12 15.46 7.58 28.06
C ALA A 12 15.88 7.30 26.61
N GLY A 13 15.86 6.02 26.23
CA GLY A 13 15.88 5.62 24.83
C GLY A 13 14.52 5.90 24.22
N THR A 14 14.27 7.13 23.78
CA THR A 14 13.24 7.36 22.76
C THR A 14 13.73 6.62 21.53
N GLN A 15 13.13 5.46 21.25
CA GLN A 15 13.28 4.83 19.95
C GLN A 15 12.55 5.73 18.95
N VAL A 16 13.31 6.68 18.40
CA VAL A 16 12.94 7.32 17.14
C VAL A 16 12.85 6.18 16.14
N GLY A 17 11.62 5.80 15.78
CA GLY A 17 11.36 4.91 14.67
C GLY A 17 12.06 5.49 13.45
N ALA A 18 13.19 4.91 13.09
CA ALA A 18 13.83 5.15 11.82
C ALA A 18 12.94 4.55 10.73
N PHE A 19 11.90 5.28 10.33
CA PHE A 19 11.29 5.08 9.03
C PHE A 19 12.34 5.52 8.02
N ALA A 20 13.15 4.57 7.58
CA ALA A 20 14.03 4.75 6.44
C ALA A 20 13.20 5.31 5.29
N GLN A 21 13.44 6.58 4.94
CA GLN A 21 13.01 7.17 3.68
C GLN A 21 13.93 6.63 2.57
N GLY A 22 13.92 5.30 2.40
CA GLY A 22 14.29 4.70 1.13
C GLY A 22 13.17 5.03 0.15
N GLU A 23 13.52 5.33 -1.09
CA GLU A 23 12.54 5.53 -2.15
C GLU A 23 11.62 4.30 -2.22
N SER A 24 10.41 4.41 -1.68
CA SER A 24 9.52 3.28 -1.57
C SER A 24 9.11 2.79 -2.96
N ASP A 25 9.08 1.47 -3.14
CA ASP A 25 8.65 0.88 -4.41
C ASP A 25 7.19 1.24 -4.72
N CYS A 26 6.79 1.08 -5.98
CA CYS A 26 5.49 1.54 -6.46
C CYS A 26 4.31 0.91 -5.68
N PHE A 27 4.40 -0.36 -5.30
CA PHE A 27 3.36 -1.02 -4.52
C PHE A 27 3.28 -0.43 -3.12
N THR A 28 4.42 -0.29 -2.45
CA THR A 28 4.52 0.26 -1.10
C THR A 28 3.98 1.68 -1.04
N LYS A 29 4.25 2.52 -2.05
CA LYS A 29 3.69 3.88 -2.16
C LYS A 29 2.16 3.86 -2.14
N TRP A 30 1.53 2.99 -2.92
CA TRP A 30 0.07 2.87 -2.95
C TRP A 30 -0.49 2.26 -1.66
N ALA A 31 0.12 1.20 -1.14
CA ALA A 31 -0.30 0.54 0.09
C ALA A 31 -0.34 1.53 1.26
N VAL A 32 0.70 2.35 1.43
CA VAL A 32 0.76 3.40 2.47
C VAL A 32 -0.33 4.46 2.28
N LEU A 33 -0.62 4.86 1.04
CA LEU A 33 -1.69 5.81 0.76
C LEU A 33 -3.07 5.25 1.14
N PHE A 34 -3.36 4.00 0.77
CA PHE A 34 -4.62 3.34 1.10
C PHE A 34 -4.75 3.04 2.58
N GLU A 35 -3.68 2.65 3.26
CA GLU A 35 -3.68 2.48 4.72
C GLU A 35 -4.01 3.79 5.43
N LYS A 36 -3.41 4.90 4.99
CA LYS A 36 -3.60 6.21 5.61
C LYS A 36 -4.97 6.85 5.33
N ARG A 37 -5.47 6.71 4.10
CA ARG A 37 -6.65 7.45 3.60
C ARG A 37 -7.91 6.58 3.55
N GLY A 38 -7.76 5.27 3.44
CA GLY A 38 -8.83 4.35 3.11
C GLY A 38 -9.24 4.40 1.64
N ALA A 39 -10.07 3.44 1.24
CA ALA A 39 -10.70 3.39 -0.07
C ALA A 39 -12.21 3.63 0.00
N GLU A 40 -12.76 4.20 -1.07
CA GLU A 40 -14.16 4.04 -1.43
C GLU A 40 -14.43 2.60 -1.86
N PRO A 41 -15.68 2.11 -1.77
CA PRO A 41 -16.04 0.77 -2.25
C PRO A 41 -15.65 0.56 -3.73
N VAL A 42 -15.21 -0.66 -4.04
CA VAL A 42 -14.91 -1.10 -5.40
C VAL A 42 -16.07 -2.02 -5.86
N PRO A 43 -17.15 -1.47 -6.44
CA PRO A 43 -18.26 -2.27 -6.92
C PRO A 43 -17.87 -3.14 -8.13
N ASP A 44 -18.76 -4.05 -8.50
CA ASP A 44 -18.58 -4.87 -9.69
C ASP A 44 -18.52 -3.98 -10.96
N GLY A 45 -17.64 -4.35 -11.89
CA GLY A 45 -17.43 -3.59 -13.14
C GLY A 45 -16.02 -3.69 -13.72
N GLU A 46 -15.81 -2.99 -14.82
CA GLU A 46 -14.50 -2.83 -15.47
C GLU A 46 -13.81 -1.52 -15.03
N TYR A 47 -12.51 -1.60 -14.78
CA TYR A 47 -11.70 -0.48 -14.29
C TYR A 47 -10.49 -0.28 -15.20
N GLU A 48 -10.51 0.76 -16.03
CA GLU A 48 -9.48 1.01 -17.05
C GLU A 48 -8.18 1.66 -16.53
N ASN A 49 -8.22 2.20 -15.30
CA ASN A 49 -7.09 2.83 -14.63
C ASN A 49 -6.53 1.96 -13.49
N ALA A 50 -6.69 0.64 -13.59
CA ALA A 50 -6.11 -0.26 -12.60
C ALA A 50 -4.58 -0.28 -12.71
N ILE A 51 -3.91 -0.50 -11.58
CA ILE A 51 -2.47 -0.74 -11.55
C ILE A 51 -2.24 -2.19 -11.16
N ILE A 52 -1.49 -2.92 -11.97
CA ILE A 52 -1.11 -4.31 -11.70
C ILE A 52 0.32 -4.31 -11.16
N SER A 53 0.46 -4.64 -9.87
CA SER A 53 1.76 -4.83 -9.24
C SER A 53 2.19 -6.28 -9.38
N ILE A 54 3.37 -6.53 -9.95
CA ILE A 54 4.01 -7.84 -10.02
C ILE A 54 5.35 -7.75 -9.30
N ARG A 55 5.50 -8.52 -8.22
CA ARG A 55 6.74 -8.58 -7.43
C ARG A 55 7.35 -9.97 -7.56
N LYS A 56 8.56 -10.06 -8.09
CA LYS A 56 9.28 -11.31 -8.28
C LYS A 56 10.32 -11.46 -7.19
N ILE A 57 10.23 -12.55 -6.43
CA ILE A 57 11.22 -12.89 -5.41
C ILE A 57 12.27 -13.78 -6.06
N LEU A 58 13.52 -13.31 -6.05
CA LEU A 58 14.69 -14.04 -6.52
C LEU A 58 15.54 -14.43 -5.32
N TYR A 59 15.94 -15.69 -5.27
CA TYR A 59 16.88 -16.19 -4.28
C TYR A 59 18.19 -16.54 -4.98
N ASP A 60 19.28 -15.96 -4.51
CA ASP A 60 20.62 -16.31 -4.92
C ASP A 60 21.18 -17.34 -3.93
N GLU A 61 21.38 -18.57 -4.39
CA GLU A 61 21.90 -19.67 -3.56
C GLU A 61 23.38 -19.48 -3.21
N GLU A 62 24.16 -18.81 -4.06
CA GLU A 62 25.60 -18.60 -3.88
C GLU A 62 25.86 -17.51 -2.84
N THR A 63 25.13 -16.40 -2.92
CA THR A 63 25.28 -15.28 -1.98
C THR A 63 24.36 -15.40 -0.76
N GLY A 64 23.34 -16.27 -0.82
CA GLY A 64 22.30 -16.41 0.21
C GLY A 64 21.37 -15.19 0.30
N LEU A 65 21.36 -14.32 -0.71
CA LEU A 65 20.60 -13.08 -0.69
C LEU A 65 19.23 -13.27 -1.38
N THR A 66 18.23 -12.53 -0.90
CA THR A 66 16.92 -12.44 -1.54
C THR A 66 16.74 -11.05 -2.12
N GLU A 67 16.50 -10.98 -3.43
CA GLU A 67 16.16 -9.75 -4.13
C GLU A 67 14.67 -9.78 -4.49
N THR A 68 13.99 -8.64 -4.35
CA THR A 68 12.61 -8.50 -4.82
C THR A 68 12.56 -7.44 -5.91
N ILE A 69 12.24 -7.86 -7.13
CA ILE A 69 12.02 -6.96 -8.26
C ILE A 69 10.54 -6.58 -8.27
N ILE A 70 10.25 -5.28 -8.20
CA ILE A 70 8.88 -4.76 -8.09
C ILE A 70 8.57 -3.93 -9.33
N ASN A 71 7.55 -4.36 -10.09
CA ASN A 71 7.06 -3.63 -11.26
C ASN A 71 5.57 -3.32 -11.09
N CYS A 72 5.18 -2.09 -11.42
CA CYS A 72 3.79 -1.69 -11.52
C CYS A 72 3.48 -1.29 -12.95
N TYR A 73 2.42 -1.88 -13.50
CA TYR A 73 1.99 -1.63 -14.86
C TYR A 73 0.61 -0.99 -14.86
N ALA A 74 0.39 -0.04 -15.77
CA ALA A 74 -0.95 0.43 -16.07
C ALA A 74 -1.74 -0.71 -16.74
N GLY A 75 -3.03 -0.81 -16.42
CA GLY A 75 -3.83 -1.91 -16.90
C GLY A 75 -5.32 -1.70 -16.65
N LYS A 76 -6.09 -2.73 -16.96
CA LYS A 76 -7.49 -2.80 -16.56
C LYS A 76 -7.78 -4.04 -15.73
N ALA A 77 -8.81 -3.96 -14.91
CA ALA A 77 -9.27 -5.07 -14.09
C ALA A 77 -10.78 -5.21 -14.16
N VAL A 78 -11.26 -6.45 -14.07
CA VAL A 78 -12.68 -6.77 -13.95
C VAL A 78 -12.93 -7.24 -12.52
N VAL A 79 -13.93 -6.66 -11.87
CA VAL A 79 -14.36 -7.02 -10.51
C VAL A 79 -15.76 -7.59 -10.54
N GLU A 80 -15.95 -8.76 -9.93
CA GLU A 80 -17.24 -9.42 -9.76
C GLU A 80 -17.32 -10.02 -8.35
N GLY A 81 -18.39 -9.73 -7.61
CA GLY A 81 -18.56 -10.20 -6.23
C GLY A 81 -17.39 -9.78 -5.32
N SER A 82 -16.88 -8.56 -5.46
CA SER A 82 -15.69 -8.04 -4.75
C SER A 82 -14.37 -8.79 -5.04
N LYS A 83 -14.31 -9.59 -6.10
CA LYS A 83 -13.11 -10.35 -6.51
C LYS A 83 -12.63 -9.84 -7.86
N VAL A 84 -11.33 -9.75 -8.04
CA VAL A 84 -10.75 -9.55 -9.36
C VAL A 84 -10.88 -10.85 -10.16
N THR A 85 -11.66 -10.81 -11.24
CA THR A 85 -11.88 -11.95 -12.14
C THR A 85 -11.14 -11.81 -13.47
N GLY A 86 -10.69 -10.61 -13.81
CA GLY A 86 -9.85 -10.33 -14.98
C GLY A 86 -8.76 -9.30 -14.69
N MET A 87 -7.58 -9.51 -15.25
CA MET A 87 -6.44 -8.58 -15.18
C MET A 87 -5.80 -8.44 -16.55
N PHE A 88 -5.49 -7.20 -16.94
CA PHE A 88 -4.94 -6.91 -18.26
C PHE A 88 -3.89 -5.81 -18.14
N LEU A 89 -2.74 -5.99 -18.81
CA LEU A 89 -1.70 -4.97 -18.93
C LEU A 89 -2.00 -4.09 -20.14
N ARG A 90 -1.86 -2.77 -19.98
CA ARG A 90 -1.95 -1.83 -21.09
C ARG A 90 -0.60 -1.75 -21.80
N LEU A 91 -0.59 -2.03 -23.09
CA LEU A 91 0.57 -1.92 -23.96
C LEU A 91 0.76 -0.47 -24.44
N VAL A 92 1.93 -0.17 -25.00
CA VAL A 92 2.29 1.20 -25.45
C VAL A 92 1.36 1.71 -26.56
N ASP A 93 0.79 0.81 -27.36
CA ASP A 93 -0.20 1.12 -28.40
C ASP A 93 -1.65 1.26 -27.85
N ASN A 94 -1.83 1.23 -26.53
CA ASN A 94 -3.09 1.22 -25.80
C ASN A 94 -3.96 -0.03 -25.97
N SER A 95 -3.43 -1.09 -26.60
CA SER A 95 -4.07 -2.40 -26.56
C SER A 95 -3.85 -3.06 -25.19
N TYR A 96 -4.58 -4.16 -24.94
CA TYR A 96 -4.55 -4.85 -23.66
C TYR A 96 -4.09 -6.30 -23.82
N GLU A 97 -3.13 -6.71 -23.01
CA GLU A 97 -2.70 -8.10 -22.87
C GLU A 97 -3.30 -8.70 -21.61
N LYS A 98 -4.06 -9.79 -21.74
CA LYS A 98 -4.64 -10.49 -20.59
C LYS A 98 -3.54 -11.22 -19.81
N ILE A 99 -3.54 -11.06 -18.49
CA ILE A 99 -2.63 -11.80 -17.62
C ILE A 99 -3.23 -13.18 -17.35
N GLU A 100 -2.54 -14.22 -17.80
CA GLU A 100 -2.84 -15.61 -17.46
C GLU A 100 -1.63 -16.22 -16.74
N ARG A 101 -1.84 -16.71 -15.52
CA ARG A 101 -0.78 -17.26 -14.66
C ARG A 101 -1.28 -18.52 -13.95
N ASP A 102 -0.35 -19.45 -13.74
CA ASP A 102 -0.57 -20.56 -12.84
C ASP A 102 -0.34 -20.14 -11.39
N TYR A 103 -1.38 -20.28 -10.56
CA TYR A 103 -1.32 -19.92 -9.15
C TYR A 103 -0.98 -21.13 -8.26
N LYS A 104 -0.22 -20.88 -7.19
CA LYS A 104 0.12 -21.90 -6.19
C LYS A 104 -1.08 -22.31 -5.36
N TYR A 105 -1.96 -21.36 -5.08
CA TYR A 105 -3.08 -21.51 -4.17
C TYR A 105 -4.37 -21.09 -4.86
N ASN A 106 -5.46 -21.79 -4.54
CA ASN A 106 -6.80 -21.42 -4.99
C ASN A 106 -7.41 -20.37 -4.03
N ILE A 107 -6.83 -19.16 -4.03
CA ILE A 107 -7.25 -18.06 -3.15
C ILE A 107 -7.77 -16.93 -4.02
N ASP A 108 -9.02 -16.52 -3.87
CA ASP A 108 -9.59 -15.41 -4.63
C ASP A 108 -8.84 -14.09 -4.42
N ALA A 109 -8.72 -13.30 -5.50
CA ALA A 109 -8.16 -11.95 -5.46
C ALA A 109 -9.21 -10.94 -4.95
N VAL A 110 -9.66 -11.14 -3.70
CA VAL A 110 -10.65 -10.27 -3.04
C VAL A 110 -10.10 -8.86 -2.89
N VAL A 111 -10.88 -7.84 -3.22
CA VAL A 111 -10.50 -6.43 -3.08
C VAL A 111 -10.78 -5.94 -1.66
N GLU A 112 -9.73 -5.50 -0.96
CA GLU A 112 -9.80 -4.97 0.40
C GLU A 112 -9.06 -3.62 0.45
N ASN A 113 -9.75 -2.58 0.91
CA ASN A 113 -9.20 -1.22 1.00
C ASN A 113 -8.55 -0.72 -0.31
N GLY A 114 -9.19 -0.99 -1.45
CA GLY A 114 -8.74 -0.52 -2.77
C GLY A 114 -7.58 -1.32 -3.39
N ILE A 115 -7.13 -2.40 -2.74
CA ILE A 115 -6.08 -3.30 -3.24
C ILE A 115 -6.56 -4.75 -3.15
N SER A 116 -6.32 -5.57 -4.17
CA SER A 116 -6.65 -7.00 -4.11
C SER A 116 -5.74 -7.75 -3.14
N LYS A 117 -6.22 -8.86 -2.57
CA LYS A 117 -5.36 -9.87 -1.94
C LYS A 117 -4.29 -10.33 -2.91
N THR A 118 -3.12 -10.61 -2.35
CA THR A 118 -1.96 -11.07 -3.11
C THR A 118 -2.20 -12.47 -3.64
N ARG A 119 -2.09 -12.64 -4.95
CA ARG A 119 -2.04 -13.95 -5.60
C ARG A 119 -0.59 -14.36 -5.79
N VAL A 120 -0.26 -15.61 -5.46
CA VAL A 120 1.10 -16.15 -5.60
C VAL A 120 1.14 -17.11 -6.77
N THR A 121 1.99 -16.86 -7.76
CA THR A 121 2.18 -17.73 -8.92
C THR A 121 3.13 -18.88 -8.60
N LYS A 122 3.06 -19.98 -9.36
CA LYS A 122 3.98 -21.13 -9.23
C LYS A 122 5.45 -20.72 -9.39
N THR A 123 5.71 -19.64 -10.10
CA THR A 123 7.03 -19.03 -10.36
C THR A 123 7.46 -18.01 -9.29
N ASN A 124 6.84 -18.00 -8.11
CA ASN A 124 7.15 -17.08 -6.99
C ASN A 124 6.90 -15.60 -7.28
N GLU A 125 5.96 -15.28 -8.16
CA GLU A 125 5.52 -13.90 -8.33
C GLU A 125 4.34 -13.60 -7.42
N LEU A 126 4.36 -12.42 -6.81
CA LEU A 126 3.27 -11.85 -6.03
C LEU A 126 2.54 -10.83 -6.91
N ILE A 127 1.23 -11.03 -7.10
CA ILE A 127 0.41 -10.18 -7.95
C ILE A 127 -0.69 -9.53 -7.11
N ASN A 128 -0.83 -8.21 -7.24
CA ASN A 128 -1.95 -7.43 -6.71
C ASN A 128 -2.52 -6.51 -7.78
N VAL A 129 -3.81 -6.20 -7.66
CA VAL A 129 -4.48 -5.14 -8.39
C VAL A 129 -4.75 -3.98 -7.45
N ILE A 130 -4.42 -2.77 -7.86
CA ILE A 130 -4.63 -1.53 -7.12
C ILE A 130 -5.64 -0.68 -7.90
N PHE A 131 -6.62 -0.11 -7.20
CA PHE A 131 -7.68 0.72 -7.78
C PHE A 131 -7.48 2.19 -7.39
N PRO A 132 -6.56 2.94 -8.03
CA PRO A 132 -6.15 4.28 -7.60
C PRO A 132 -7.31 5.27 -7.52
N ASP A 133 -8.27 5.17 -8.43
CA ASP A 133 -9.48 6.02 -8.48
C ASP A 133 -10.39 5.86 -7.25
N LYS A 134 -10.16 4.82 -6.44
CA LYS A 134 -10.91 4.52 -5.22
C LYS A 134 -10.22 5.05 -3.97
N LEU A 135 -9.04 5.67 -4.08
CA LEU A 135 -8.36 6.27 -2.94
C LEU A 135 -9.15 7.49 -2.43
N LYS A 136 -9.61 7.43 -1.18
CA LYS A 136 -10.34 8.56 -0.56
C LYS A 136 -9.50 9.83 -0.59
N PRO A 137 -10.07 11.04 -0.81
CA PRO A 137 -9.31 12.29 -0.83
C PRO A 137 -8.50 12.50 0.45
N LYS A 138 -7.43 13.30 0.37
CA LYS A 138 -6.71 13.74 1.58
C LYS A 138 -7.71 14.49 2.46
N LYS A 139 -7.81 14.13 3.75
CA LYS A 139 -8.62 14.91 4.72
C LYS A 139 -8.17 16.37 4.64
N GLN A 140 -9.11 17.27 4.38
CA GLN A 140 -8.83 18.70 4.38
C GLN A 140 -8.46 19.12 5.81
N ALA A 141 -7.57 20.12 5.94
CA ALA A 141 -7.28 20.70 7.23
C ALA A 141 -8.54 21.39 7.77
N TYR A 142 -8.73 21.36 9.09
CA TYR A 142 -9.78 22.15 9.72
C TYR A 142 -9.45 23.64 9.55
N GLN A 143 -10.45 24.44 9.24
CA GLN A 143 -10.33 25.89 9.33
C GLN A 143 -10.38 26.26 10.81
N GLU A 144 -9.35 26.96 11.29
CA GLU A 144 -9.37 27.50 12.65
C GLU A 144 -10.42 28.60 12.76
N ALA A 145 -11.19 28.59 13.85
CA ALA A 145 -12.15 29.65 14.14
C ALA A 145 -11.40 30.95 14.45
N PRO A 146 -11.93 32.13 14.07
CA PRO A 146 -11.34 33.40 14.47
C PRO A 146 -11.30 33.52 16.01
N PRO A 147 -10.28 34.18 16.58
CA PRO A 147 -10.22 34.44 18.02
C PRO A 147 -11.42 35.31 18.46
N PRO A 148 -11.83 35.23 19.74
CA PRO A 148 -12.91 36.08 20.26
C PRO A 148 -12.55 37.57 20.08
N PRO A 149 -13.55 38.45 19.86
CA PRO A 149 -13.31 39.89 19.82
C PRO A 149 -12.67 40.34 21.14
N GLN A 150 -11.61 41.14 21.05
CA GLN A 150 -11.06 41.81 22.23
C GLN A 150 -12.09 42.84 22.70
N PHE A 151 -12.71 42.59 23.84
CA PHE A 151 -13.43 43.65 24.56
C PHE A 151 -12.34 44.53 25.19
N SER A 152 -12.16 45.74 24.65
CA SER A 152 -11.45 46.77 25.40
C SER A 152 -12.34 47.16 26.56
N ASP A 153 -11.92 46.82 27.78
CA ASP A 153 -12.48 47.40 28.99
C ASP A 153 -12.17 48.90 28.97
N GLU A 154 -13.01 49.70 28.30
CA GLU A 154 -13.06 51.14 28.48
C GLU A 154 -13.89 51.44 29.73
N GLU A 155 -13.23 51.55 30.89
CA GLU A 155 -13.55 52.51 31.97
C GLU A 155 -12.40 52.70 32.96
#